data_AF-A0A2D6NUC7-F1
#
_entry.id   AF-A0A2D6NUC7-F1
#
_cell.length_a   1.000
_cell.length_b   1.000
_cell.length_c   1.000
_cell.angle_alpha   90.00
_cell.angle_beta   90.00
_cell.angle_gamma   90.00
#
_symmetry.space_group_name_H-M   'P 1'
#
loop_
_entity.id
_entity.type
_entity.pdbx_description
1 polymer ?
#
loop_
_entity_poly.entity_id
_entity_poly.type
_entity_poly.pdbx_seq_one_letter_code
_entity_poly.pdbx_strand_id
1 'polypeptide(L)'
;MFLTTHALIGALIGLHLENHIWLAFFLGIGSHFLLDIIPHGDRMLFVLNEGGDKDQKKLFSVVAIDCFLVLLFLIFITQYKHPEAPMSIMMGIMGSIIPDYLWGMHEHWHFKFLRKYHDFHLFFHQIIKQDVSFKKGLTIQILILLIFLKWLL
;
A
#
# COMPACT_ATOMS: atom_id res chain seq x y z
N MET A 1 -1.65 6.60 0.76
CA MET A 1 -1.23 5.27 0.30
C MET A 1 0.22 5.38 -0.18
N PHE A 2 1.10 4.52 0.31
CA PHE A 2 2.41 4.26 -0.30
C PHE A 2 2.52 2.74 -0.50
N LEU A 3 2.21 2.30 -1.72
CA LEU A 3 2.19 0.90 -2.16
C LEU A 3 3.49 0.18 -1.80
N THR A 4 4.63 0.86 -1.87
CA THR A 4 5.93 0.27 -1.52
C THR A 4 5.96 -0.24 -0.08
N THR A 5 5.39 0.49 0.88
CA THR A 5 5.35 0.07 2.29
C THR A 5 4.43 -1.13 2.50
N HIS A 6 3.24 -1.10 1.88
CA HIS A 6 2.28 -2.21 1.95
C HIS A 6 2.87 -3.47 1.32
N ALA A 7 3.46 -3.35 0.13
CA ALA A 7 4.12 -4.44 -0.57
C ALA A 7 5.26 -5.05 0.26
N LEU A 8 6.11 -4.23 0.88
CA LEU A 8 7.20 -4.72 1.74
C LEU A 8 6.66 -5.57 2.90
N ILE A 9 5.62 -5.09 3.59
CA ILE A 9 5.05 -5.80 4.73
C ILE A 9 4.30 -7.07 4.28
N GLY A 10 3.57 -7.00 3.16
CA GLY A 10 2.98 -8.18 2.52
C GLY A 10 4.03 -9.24 2.15
N ALA A 11 5.19 -8.81 1.64
CA ALA A 11 6.30 -9.69 1.33
C ALA A 11 6.88 -10.36 2.59
N LEU A 12 7.07 -9.60 3.67
CA LEU A 12 7.53 -10.12 4.96
C LEU A 12 6.54 -11.15 5.55
N ILE A 13 5.24 -10.88 5.46
CA ILE A 13 4.21 -11.83 5.89
C ILE A 13 4.33 -13.13 5.10
N GLY A 14 4.43 -13.03 3.77
CA GLY A 14 4.56 -14.21 2.92
C GLY A 14 5.86 -14.98 3.14
N LEU A 15 6.95 -14.30 3.50
CA LEU A 15 8.22 -14.93 3.85
C LEU A 15 8.10 -15.79 5.12
N HIS A 16 7.38 -15.33 6.14
CA HIS A 16 7.21 -16.06 7.40
C HIS A 16 6.10 -17.13 7.34
N LEU A 17 5.28 -17.12 6.29
CA LEU A 17 4.15 -18.03 6.09
C LEU A 17 4.41 -18.99 4.94
N GLU A 18 5.60 -19.60 4.95
CA GLU A 18 6.01 -20.61 3.98
C GLU A 18 4.90 -21.65 3.79
N ASN A 19 4.50 -21.89 2.53
CA ASN A 19 3.44 -22.80 2.11
C ASN A 19 1.99 -22.47 2.58
N HIS A 20 1.78 -21.40 3.35
CA HIS A 20 0.45 -20.93 3.77
C HIS A 20 -0.06 -19.76 2.90
N ILE A 21 -0.16 -20.03 1.60
CA ILE A 21 -0.45 -19.05 0.55
C ILE A 21 -1.68 -18.17 0.85
N TRP A 22 -2.80 -18.79 1.22
CA TRP A 22 -4.04 -18.07 1.51
C TRP A 22 -3.97 -17.27 2.80
N LEU A 23 -3.27 -17.79 3.81
CA LEU A 23 -3.07 -17.06 5.05
C LEU A 23 -2.20 -15.81 4.80
N ALA A 24 -1.15 -15.93 3.98
CA ALA A 24 -0.34 -14.78 3.57
C ALA A 24 -1.18 -13.72 2.86
N PHE A 25 -2.08 -14.12 1.96
CA PHE A 25 -3.01 -13.20 1.29
C PHE A 25 -3.92 -12.44 2.27
N PHE A 26 -4.63 -13.16 3.15
CA PHE A 26 -5.56 -12.52 4.08
C PHE A 26 -4.87 -11.69 5.16
N LEU A 27 -3.70 -12.13 5.64
CA LEU A 27 -2.89 -11.30 6.53
C LEU A 27 -2.30 -10.08 5.80
N GLY A 28 -1.97 -10.21 4.51
CA GLY A 28 -1.61 -9.07 3.67
C GLY A 28 -2.72 -8.01 3.63
N ILE A 29 -3.97 -8.43 3.38
CA ILE A 29 -5.16 -7.56 3.45
C ILE A 29 -5.28 -6.90 4.83
N GLY A 30 -5.17 -7.70 5.90
CA GLY A 30 -5.23 -7.18 7.26
C GLY A 30 -4.14 -6.14 7.55
N SER A 31 -2.91 -6.42 7.11
CA SER A 31 -1.77 -5.53 7.30
C SER A 31 -1.95 -4.19 6.59
N HIS A 32 -2.58 -4.19 5.41
CA HIS A 32 -2.89 -2.95 4.70
C HIS A 32 -3.75 -2.03 5.56
N PHE A 33 -4.87 -2.52 6.08
CA PHE A 33 -5.77 -1.71 6.88
C PHE A 33 -5.13 -1.22 8.17
N LEU A 34 -4.27 -2.04 8.80
CA LEU A 34 -3.52 -1.63 9.98
C LEU A 34 -2.51 -0.51 9.69
N LEU A 35 -1.86 -0.55 8.53
CA LEU A 35 -0.89 0.47 8.13
C LEU A 35 -1.57 1.79 7.73
N ASP A 36 -2.77 1.72 7.16
CA ASP A 36 -3.55 2.90 6.80
C ASP A 36 -4.06 3.71 7.99
N ILE A 37 -4.05 3.11 9.19
CA ILE A 37 -4.29 3.83 10.45
C ILE A 37 -3.17 4.87 10.69
N ILE A 38 -1.94 4.61 10.23
CA ILE A 38 -0.80 5.49 10.47
C ILE A 38 -0.89 6.70 9.53
N PRO A 39 -0.91 7.94 10.07
CA PRO A 39 -1.02 9.14 9.24
C PRO A 39 0.09 9.25 8.20
N HIS A 40 -0.29 9.38 6.93
CA HIS A 40 0.65 9.39 5.81
C HIS A 40 0.45 10.51 4.78
N GLY A 41 -0.41 11.48 5.09
CA GLY A 41 -0.40 12.82 4.48
C GLY A 41 -0.81 12.90 3.01
N ASP A 42 -1.53 11.90 2.53
CA ASP A 42 -2.08 11.79 1.17
C ASP A 42 -3.46 12.43 1.03
N ARG A 43 -4.19 12.67 2.12
CA ARG A 43 -5.48 13.40 2.13
C ARG A 43 -5.45 14.71 1.36
N MET A 44 -4.38 15.49 1.50
CA MET A 44 -4.21 16.74 0.74
C MET A 44 -4.08 16.50 -0.77
N LEU A 45 -3.54 15.37 -1.21
CA LEU A 45 -3.42 15.06 -2.63
C LEU A 45 -4.77 14.77 -3.27
N PHE A 46 -5.73 14.23 -2.52
CA PHE A 46 -7.09 13.98 -2.99
C PHE A 46 -7.97 15.24 -2.96
N VAL A 47 -7.78 16.13 -1.98
CA VAL A 47 -8.42 17.46 -1.99
C VAL A 47 -7.91 18.30 -3.17
N LEU A 48 -6.63 18.15 -3.54
CA LEU A 48 -6.06 18.77 -4.74
C LEU A 48 -6.58 18.17 -6.05
N ASN A 49 -7.32 17.05 -6.02
CA ASN A 49 -7.98 16.49 -7.20
C ASN A 49 -9.16 17.36 -7.67
N GLU A 50 -9.63 18.29 -6.82
CA GLU A 50 -10.52 19.40 -7.18
C GLU A 50 -9.75 20.60 -7.81
N GLY A 51 -8.42 20.60 -7.72
CA GLY A 51 -7.49 21.67 -8.10
C GLY A 51 -6.93 21.57 -9.53
N GLY A 52 -7.76 21.30 -10.53
CA GLY A 52 -7.38 21.39 -11.94
C GLY A 52 -6.20 20.50 -12.41
N ASP A 53 -5.80 20.67 -13.66
CA ASP A 53 -5.02 19.70 -14.45
C ASP A 53 -3.57 19.46 -13.96
N LYS A 54 -2.97 20.44 -13.27
CA LYS A 54 -1.56 20.37 -12.81
C LYS A 54 -1.40 19.52 -11.55
N ASP A 55 -2.37 19.58 -10.65
CA ASP A 55 -2.32 18.85 -9.39
C ASP A 55 -2.61 17.35 -9.61
N GLN A 56 -3.46 17.03 -10.59
CA GLN A 56 -3.70 15.65 -11.04
C GLN A 56 -2.44 15.00 -11.62
N LYS A 57 -1.68 15.71 -12.46
CA LYS A 57 -0.42 15.20 -13.02
C LYS A 57 0.61 14.89 -11.94
N LYS A 58 0.66 15.72 -10.89
CA LYS A 58 1.57 15.50 -9.76
C LYS A 58 1.18 14.28 -8.95
N LEU A 59 -0.11 14.10 -8.66
CA LEU A 59 -0.64 12.91 -7.98
C LEU A 59 -0.33 11.65 -8.80
N PHE A 60 -0.66 11.66 -10.09
CA PHE A 60 -0.35 10.54 -10.99
C PHE A 60 1.14 10.22 -11.00
N SER A 61 2.02 11.24 -11.04
CA SER A 61 3.47 11.01 -11.02
C SER A 61 3.93 10.33 -9.73
N VAL A 62 3.40 10.74 -8.57
CA VAL A 62 3.74 10.12 -7.28
C VAL A 62 3.31 8.65 -7.25
N VAL A 63 2.08 8.35 -7.66
CA VAL A 63 1.56 6.98 -7.72
C VAL A 63 2.36 6.14 -8.72
N ALA A 64 2.68 6.68 -9.90
CA ALA A 64 3.46 5.97 -10.91
C ALA A 64 4.87 5.62 -10.42
N ILE A 65 5.53 6.55 -9.73
CA ILE A 65 6.85 6.30 -9.12
C ILE A 65 6.74 5.21 -8.05
N ASP A 66 5.72 5.25 -7.20
CA ASP A 66 5.52 4.27 -6.14
C ASP A 66 5.22 2.86 -6.69
N CYS A 67 4.37 2.75 -7.71
CA CYS A 67 4.17 1.50 -8.46
C CYS A 67 5.47 0.98 -9.08
N PHE A 68 6.29 1.87 -9.64
CA PHE A 68 7.59 1.50 -10.22
C PHE A 68 8.56 0.99 -9.14
N LEU A 69 8.58 1.60 -7.95
CA LEU A 69 9.38 1.12 -6.82
C LEU A 69 8.94 -0.25 -6.33
N VAL A 70 7.63 -0.53 -6.26
CA VAL A 70 7.09 -1.87 -5.98
C VAL A 70 7.57 -2.89 -7.01
N LEU A 71 7.55 -2.53 -8.30
CA LEU A 71 8.02 -3.43 -9.36
C LEU A 71 9.52 -3.75 -9.20
N LEU A 72 10.36 -2.73 -8.96
CA LEU A 72 11.79 -2.94 -8.69
C LEU A 72 12.02 -3.82 -7.46
N PHE A 73 11.23 -3.61 -6.41
CA PHE A 73 11.27 -4.43 -5.20
C PHE A 73 10.90 -5.90 -5.45
N LEU A 74 9.85 -6.15 -6.23
CA LEU A 74 9.45 -7.49 -6.65
C LEU A 74 10.55 -8.20 -7.45
N ILE A 75 11.18 -7.48 -8.38
CA ILE A 75 12.32 -8.00 -9.16
C ILE A 75 13.48 -8.33 -8.21
N PHE A 76 13.81 -7.44 -7.27
CA PHE A 76 14.88 -7.66 -6.30
C PHE A 76 14.64 -8.92 -5.45
N ILE A 77 13.46 -9.08 -4.86
CA ILE A 77 13.14 -10.27 -4.06
C ILE A 77 13.21 -11.54 -4.91
N THR A 78 12.55 -11.56 -6.06
CA THR A 78 12.40 -12.79 -6.86
C THR A 78 13.70 -13.23 -7.52
N GLN A 79 14.54 -12.29 -7.97
CA GLN A 79 15.76 -12.59 -8.72
C GLN A 79 17.01 -12.68 -7.83
N TYR A 80 17.10 -11.92 -6.73
CA TYR A 80 18.32 -11.85 -5.95
C TYR A 80 18.29 -12.68 -4.67
N LYS A 81 17.12 -12.76 -4.00
CA LYS A 81 17.00 -13.50 -2.74
C LYS A 81 16.63 -14.98 -2.92
N HIS A 82 16.14 -15.38 -4.09
CA HIS A 82 15.69 -16.76 -4.39
C HIS A 82 14.88 -17.39 -3.24
N PRO A 83 13.75 -16.77 -2.84
CA PRO A 83 13.01 -17.22 -1.66
C PRO A 83 12.48 -18.64 -1.86
N GLU A 84 12.47 -19.43 -0.79
CA GLU A 84 11.94 -20.80 -0.80
C GLU A 84 10.41 -20.84 -1.03
N ALA A 85 9.70 -19.79 -0.64
CA ALA A 85 8.24 -19.66 -0.74
C ALA A 85 7.80 -18.45 -1.61
N PRO A 86 8.13 -18.40 -2.92
CA PRO A 86 7.85 -17.24 -3.77
C PRO A 86 6.34 -16.96 -3.91
N MET A 87 5.51 -18.01 -3.86
CA MET A 87 4.06 -17.89 -3.98
C MET A 87 3.41 -17.26 -2.75
N SER A 88 3.86 -17.62 -1.54
CA SER A 88 3.38 -16.99 -0.29
C SER A 88 3.74 -15.51 -0.25
N ILE A 89 4.96 -15.16 -0.65
CA ILE A 89 5.42 -13.77 -0.78
C ILE A 89 4.54 -13.00 -1.76
N MET A 90 4.36 -13.53 -2.98
CA MET A 90 3.53 -12.88 -3.99
C MET A 90 2.09 -12.66 -3.50
N MET A 91 1.50 -13.66 -2.85
CA MET A 91 0.13 -13.55 -2.34
C MET A 91 0.00 -12.59 -1.16
N GLY A 92 1.01 -12.51 -0.29
CA GLY A 92 1.07 -11.48 0.75
C GLY A 92 1.13 -10.06 0.16
N ILE A 93 1.95 -9.85 -0.87
CA ILE A 93 2.04 -8.59 -1.60
C ILE A 93 0.70 -8.25 -2.27
N MET A 94 0.12 -9.19 -3.01
CA MET A 94 -1.17 -9.01 -3.67
C MET A 94 -2.27 -8.65 -2.67
N GLY A 95 -2.33 -9.35 -1.53
CA GLY A 95 -3.27 -9.06 -0.45
C GLY A 95 -3.10 -7.66 0.13
N SER A 96 -1.86 -7.18 0.23
CA SER A 96 -1.56 -5.83 0.76
C SER A 96 -1.85 -4.68 -0.22
N ILE A 97 -1.93 -4.94 -1.52
CA ILE A 97 -2.12 -3.91 -2.57
C ILE A 97 -3.56 -3.89 -3.11
N ILE A 98 -4.24 -5.03 -3.16
CA ILE A 98 -5.60 -5.11 -3.69
C ILE A 98 -6.58 -4.13 -3.03
N PRO A 99 -6.46 -3.78 -1.72
CA PRO A 99 -7.36 -2.83 -1.12
C PRO A 99 -7.26 -1.41 -1.72
N ASP A 100 -6.05 -0.87 -1.92
CA ASP A 100 -5.82 0.43 -2.60
C ASP A 100 -6.44 0.43 -3.99
N TYR A 101 -6.25 -0.67 -4.72
CA TYR A 101 -6.73 -0.80 -6.08
C TYR A 101 -8.26 -0.76 -6.13
N LEU A 102 -8.93 -1.53 -5.28
CA LEU A 102 -10.40 -1.52 -5.18
C LEU A 102 -10.93 -0.15 -4.74
N TRP A 103 -10.20 0.53 -3.85
CA TRP A 103 -10.57 1.86 -3.39
C TRP A 103 -10.43 2.89 -4.53
N GLY A 104 -9.29 2.90 -5.22
CA GLY A 104 -9.03 3.76 -6.37
C GLY A 104 -9.96 3.51 -7.55
N MET A 105 -10.40 2.26 -7.77
CA MET A 105 -11.44 1.93 -8.75
C MET A 105 -12.77 2.64 -8.44
N HIS A 106 -13.18 2.65 -7.16
CA HIS A 106 -14.38 3.36 -6.76
C HIS A 106 -14.21 4.87 -6.90
N GLU A 107 -13.06 5.40 -6.52
CA GLU A 107 -12.78 6.84 -6.58
C GLU A 107 -12.81 7.36 -8.03
N HIS A 108 -12.28 6.59 -8.99
CA HIS A 108 -12.22 7.01 -10.39
C HIS A 108 -13.49 6.72 -11.20
N TRP A 109 -14.13 5.56 -11.01
CA TRP A 109 -15.29 5.12 -11.81
C TRP A 109 -16.62 5.13 -11.06
N HIS A 110 -16.63 5.45 -9.76
CA HIS A 110 -17.84 5.56 -8.93
C HIS A 110 -18.72 4.29 -8.92
N PHE A 111 -18.10 3.11 -8.93
CA PHE A 111 -18.85 1.84 -8.92
C PHE A 111 -19.66 1.65 -7.62
N LYS A 112 -20.99 1.68 -7.72
CA LYS A 112 -21.89 1.63 -6.56
C LYS A 112 -21.70 0.40 -5.65
N PHE A 113 -21.35 -0.75 -6.21
CA PHE A 113 -21.15 -1.98 -5.43
C PHE A 113 -19.92 -1.91 -4.51
N LEU A 114 -18.94 -1.06 -4.83
CA LEU A 114 -17.75 -0.83 -4.00
C LEU A 114 -17.98 0.20 -2.90
N ARG A 115 -19.15 0.85 -2.82
CA ARG A 115 -19.39 1.92 -1.84
C ARG A 115 -19.18 1.46 -0.39
N LYS A 116 -19.71 0.30 -0.02
CA LYS A 116 -19.51 -0.26 1.33
C LYS A 116 -18.04 -0.54 1.63
N TYR A 117 -17.30 -1.02 0.62
CA TYR A 117 -15.88 -1.28 0.72
C TYR A 117 -15.09 0.03 0.86
N HIS A 118 -15.44 1.05 0.07
CA HIS A 118 -14.88 2.38 0.17
C HIS A 118 -15.08 2.99 1.56
N ASP A 119 -16.30 2.92 2.10
CA ASP A 119 -16.61 3.43 3.45
C ASP A 119 -15.84 2.68 4.54
N PHE A 120 -15.65 1.36 4.37
CA PHE A 120 -14.84 0.53 5.27
C PHE A 120 -13.34 0.89 5.21
N HIS A 121 -12.80 1.13 4.02
CA HIS A 121 -11.41 1.58 3.85
C HIS A 121 -11.20 2.96 4.48
N LEU A 122 -12.12 3.90 4.25
CA LEU A 122 -12.10 5.22 4.90
C LEU A 122 -12.17 5.13 6.43
N PHE A 123 -12.91 4.17 6.98
CA PHE A 123 -12.98 3.97 8.43
C PHE A 123 -11.59 3.77 9.05
N PHE A 124 -10.72 2.95 8.43
CA PHE A 124 -9.36 2.71 8.93
C PHE A 124 -8.49 3.97 8.90
N HIS A 125 -8.54 4.73 7.79
CA HIS A 125 -7.87 6.02 7.69
C HIS A 125 -8.34 7.05 8.74
N GLN A 126 -9.55 6.90 9.26
CA GLN A 126 -10.15 7.82 10.23
C GLN A 126 -9.98 7.39 11.69
N ILE A 127 -9.37 6.24 11.96
CA ILE A 127 -9.10 5.78 13.33
C ILE A 127 -8.19 6.79 14.05
N ILE A 128 -7.11 7.22 13.41
CA ILE A 128 -6.27 8.33 13.89
C ILE A 128 -6.60 9.57 13.06
N LYS A 129 -7.37 10.49 13.64
CA LYS A 129 -7.85 11.73 12.98
C LYS A 129 -6.78 12.82 12.82
N GLN A 130 -5.53 12.44 12.57
CA GLN A 130 -4.43 13.39 12.46
C GLN A 130 -4.06 13.64 11.00
N ASP A 131 -4.40 14.83 10.49
CA ASP A 131 -3.91 15.27 9.19
C ASP A 131 -2.45 15.72 9.32
N VAL A 132 -1.55 14.99 8.67
CA VAL A 132 -0.13 15.35 8.55
C VAL A 132 0.15 15.88 7.15
N SER A 133 1.12 16.79 7.01
CA SER A 133 1.53 17.25 5.68
C SER A 133 2.15 16.10 4.87
N PHE A 134 2.04 16.15 3.54
CA PHE A 134 2.62 15.13 2.65
C PHE A 134 4.10 14.84 2.95
N LYS A 135 4.91 15.87 3.24
CA LYS A 135 6.32 15.69 3.63
C LYS A 135 6.47 14.86 4.90
N LYS A 136 5.68 15.15 5.94
CA LYS A 136 5.70 14.39 7.20
C LYS A 136 5.23 12.96 6.97
N GLY A 137 4.16 12.77 6.20
CA GLY A 137 3.65 11.46 5.82
C GLY A 137 4.68 10.62 5.08
N LEU A 138 5.35 11.20 4.08
CA LEU A 138 6.45 10.57 3.35
C LEU A 138 7.61 10.19 4.28
N THR A 139 8.00 11.07 5.21
CA THR A 139 9.05 10.74 6.21
C THR A 139 8.65 9.57 7.09
N ILE A 140 7.41 9.53 7.60
CA ILE A 140 6.90 8.41 8.40
C ILE A 140 6.97 7.11 7.58
N GLN A 141 6.55 7.16 6.32
CA GLN A 141 6.53 6.00 5.43
C GLN A 141 7.93 5.50 5.09
N ILE A 142 8.90 6.39 4.84
CA ILE A 142 10.31 6.02 4.66
C ILE A 142 10.86 5.37 5.94
N LEU A 143 10.54 5.88 7.13
CA LEU A 143 10.99 5.28 8.38
C LEU A 143 10.43 3.87 8.58
N ILE A 144 9.12 3.67 8.34
CA ILE A 144 8.49 2.36 8.38
C ILE A 144 9.17 1.42 7.38
N LEU A 145 9.33 1.87 6.13
CA LEU A 145 9.99 1.11 5.07
C LEU A 145 11.40 0.65 5.51
N LEU A 146 12.23 1.56 6.01
CA LEU A 146 13.60 1.24 6.44
C LEU A 146 13.62 0.28 7.63
N ILE A 147 12.71 0.45 8.60
CA ILE A 147 12.59 -0.45 9.74
C ILE A 147 12.30 -1.87 9.26
N PHE A 148 11.28 -2.04 8.41
CA PHE A 148 10.85 -3.36 7.93
C PHE A 148 11.81 -3.95 6.89
N LEU A 149 12.47 -3.14 6.08
CA LEU A 149 13.44 -3.60 5.08
C LEU A 149 14.61 -4.33 5.75
N LYS A 150 15.01 -3.88 6.95
CA LYS A 150 16.02 -4.58 7.76
C LYS A 150 15.61 -6.01 8.13
N TRP A 151 14.32 -6.30 8.28
CA TRP A 151 13.84 -7.65 8.60
C TRP A 151 13.74 -8.55 7.37
N LEU A 152 13.79 -7.97 6.17
CA LEU A 152 13.76 -8.69 4.91
C LEU A 152 15.17 -9.04 4.42
N LEU A 153 16.16 -8.18 4.68
CA LEU A 153 17.55 -8.32 4.25
C LEU A 153 18.35 -9.24 5.16
#